data_AF-A0A084T0Z6-F1
#
_entry.id   AF-A0A084T0Z6-F1
#
_cell.length_a   1.000
_cell.length_b   1.000
_cell.length_c   1.000
_cell.angle_alpha   90.00
_cell.angle_beta   90.00
_cell.angle_gamma   90.00
#
_symmetry.space_group_name_H-M   'P 1'
#
loop_
_entity.id
_entity.type
_entity.pdbx_description
1 polymer ?
#
loop_
_entity_poly.entity_id
_entity_poly.type
_entity_poly.pdbx_seq_one_letter_code
_entity_poly.pdbx_strand_id
1 'polypeptide(L)'
;MKNESHAELTRALWPDAKQAPVKLLECRHCGRRNRVQVARAILEPHHCECGACGEALFLAPGEPLTGIASNAYEHPLDRTTLAALKGIPGFPALIRWLMTQLGERSLRLLNLSSAVLCGDDQFPELVALLERSRQSLDLSQRPTLFLSESPHINAATHGSEEPSVMVYAGLLDQLDDTEVVSVMGHELGHMHAEHGLYRQVALVMASGTHLLGTVGQVLSFPLQKALYKWMRCSELTADRAGLLACRDLGASLHVLMKLAGGNRPGTARRTRMQLAPFIQQARTLAKMEEDNWFDGLLATLMTMDSSHPFVAWRVMHLLEWVEHGNYLEILAGHYERAKRPAAA
;
A
#
# COMPACT_ATOMS: atom_id res chain seq x y z
N MET A 1 15.20 12.89 -10.94
CA MET A 1 14.80 14.16 -10.27
C MET A 1 15.87 14.48 -9.24
N LYS A 2 16.18 15.76 -9.00
CA LYS A 2 17.04 16.12 -7.85
C LYS A 2 16.23 15.79 -6.60
N ASN A 3 16.64 14.76 -5.86
CA ASN A 3 16.05 14.39 -4.57
C ASN A 3 15.90 15.66 -3.73
N GLU A 4 14.69 15.92 -3.24
CA GLU A 4 14.53 16.87 -2.15
C GLU A 4 15.51 16.45 -1.06
N SER A 5 16.30 17.40 -0.59
CA SER A 5 17.27 17.12 0.47
C SER A 5 16.53 16.59 1.70
N HIS A 6 17.17 15.72 2.49
CA HIS A 6 16.60 15.30 3.78
C HIS A 6 16.17 16.50 4.64
N ALA A 7 16.85 17.64 4.52
CA ALA A 7 16.48 18.88 5.20
C ALA A 7 15.17 19.52 4.68
N GLU A 8 14.83 19.38 3.40
CA GLU A 8 13.55 19.81 2.84
C GLU A 8 12.42 18.87 3.28
N LEU A 9 12.63 17.55 3.18
CA LEU A 9 11.69 16.54 3.65
C LEU A 9 11.46 16.62 5.17
N THR A 10 12.51 16.85 5.95
CA THR A 10 12.39 17.06 7.41
C THR A 10 11.52 18.26 7.70
N ARG A 11 11.71 19.39 7.01
CA ARG A 11 10.89 20.60 7.22
C ARG A 11 9.45 20.42 6.75
N ALA A 12 9.23 19.61 5.71
CA ALA A 12 7.90 19.25 5.22
C ALA A 12 7.13 18.41 6.24
N LEU A 13 7.77 17.34 6.71
CA LEU A 13 7.19 16.36 7.62
C LEU A 13 7.12 16.93 9.04
N TRP A 14 8.15 17.61 9.53
CA TRP A 14 8.20 18.18 10.88
C TRP A 14 8.64 19.65 10.83
N PRO A 15 7.74 20.58 10.47
CA PRO A 15 8.06 22.01 10.35
C PRO A 15 8.52 22.63 11.69
N ASP A 16 8.09 22.07 12.82
CA ASP A 16 8.67 22.32 14.13
C ASP A 16 9.40 21.06 14.63
N ALA A 17 10.72 21.11 14.66
CA ALA A 17 11.56 19.97 15.08
C ALA A 17 11.28 19.53 16.53
N LYS A 18 10.69 20.40 17.37
CA LYS A 18 10.27 20.03 18.73
C LYS A 18 8.99 19.19 18.76
N GLN A 19 8.23 19.18 17.66
CA GLN A 19 7.00 18.39 17.51
C GLN A 19 7.26 17.02 16.89
N ALA A 20 8.47 16.76 16.37
CA ALA A 20 8.81 15.43 15.88
C ALA A 20 8.71 14.41 17.04
N PRO A 21 7.93 13.32 16.88
CA PRO A 21 7.75 12.37 17.97
C PRO A 21 9.05 11.65 18.31
N VAL A 22 9.18 11.26 19.58
CA VAL A 22 10.29 10.42 20.06
C VAL A 22 9.72 9.05 20.40
N LYS A 23 10.37 7.99 19.91
CA LYS A 23 10.01 6.60 20.25
C LYS A 23 11.08 5.93 21.10
N LEU A 24 10.63 5.00 21.93
CA LEU A 24 11.48 4.07 22.66
C LEU A 24 11.52 2.77 21.88
N LEU A 25 12.68 2.44 21.33
CA LEU A 25 12.89 1.20 20.57
C LEU A 25 13.80 0.25 21.33
N GLU A 26 13.42 -1.01 21.39
CA GLU A 26 14.26 -2.05 21.95
C GLU A 26 15.32 -2.50 20.93
N CYS A 27 16.58 -2.55 21.33
CA CYS A 27 17.65 -3.04 20.46
C CYS A 27 17.50 -4.56 20.26
N ARG A 28 17.40 -5.02 19.02
CA ARG A 28 17.30 -6.45 18.67
C ARG A 28 18.52 -7.30 19.07
N HIS A 29 19.65 -6.66 19.37
CA HIS A 29 20.90 -7.34 19.70
C HIS A 29 21.12 -7.50 21.21
N CYS A 30 20.73 -6.51 22.03
CA CYS A 30 21.01 -6.50 23.47
C CYS A 30 19.81 -6.20 24.37
N GLY A 31 18.62 -5.95 23.82
CA GLY A 31 17.39 -5.65 24.59
C GLY A 31 17.35 -4.26 25.23
N ARG A 32 18.39 -3.42 25.04
CA ARG A 32 18.40 -2.06 25.59
C ARG A 32 17.37 -1.19 24.88
N ARG A 33 16.59 -0.42 25.65
CA ARG A 33 15.69 0.61 25.12
C ARG A 33 16.46 1.88 24.76
N ASN A 34 16.25 2.36 23.54
CA ASN A 34 16.90 3.54 22.96
C ASN A 34 15.83 4.60 22.65
N ARG A 35 16.07 5.84 23.04
CA ARG A 35 15.25 6.98 22.61
C ARG A 35 15.69 7.40 21.22
N VAL A 36 14.78 7.33 20.25
CA VAL A 36 15.07 7.68 18.85
C VAL A 36 14.10 8.78 18.39
N GLN A 37 14.66 9.81 17.79
CA GLN A 37 13.89 10.85 17.10
C GLN A 37 13.31 10.28 15.82
N VAL A 38 11.98 10.30 15.67
CA VAL A 38 11.29 9.66 14.54
C VAL A 38 11.77 10.26 13.21
N ALA A 39 11.93 11.59 13.13
CA ALA A 39 12.43 12.27 11.95
C ALA A 39 13.78 11.72 11.45
N ARG A 40 14.73 11.54 12.38
CA ARG A 40 16.04 10.99 12.09
C ARG A 40 15.96 9.51 11.73
N ALA A 41 15.14 8.74 12.44
CA ALA A 41 14.98 7.31 12.19
C ALA A 41 14.47 6.99 10.78
N ILE A 42 13.59 7.84 10.24
CA ILE A 42 12.96 7.62 8.94
C ILE A 42 13.89 8.04 7.80
N LEU A 43 14.49 9.23 7.91
CA LEU A 43 15.30 9.78 6.83
C LEU A 43 16.73 9.24 6.86
N GLU A 44 17.24 8.88 8.03
CA GLU A 44 18.61 8.43 8.23
C GLU A 44 18.69 7.22 9.17
N PRO A 45 18.02 6.09 8.82
CA PRO A 45 17.96 4.90 9.68
C PRO A 45 19.34 4.33 10.01
N HIS A 46 20.30 4.43 9.07
CA HIS A 46 21.67 3.93 9.24
C HIS A 46 22.48 4.68 10.31
N HIS A 47 22.08 5.91 10.67
CA HIS A 47 22.70 6.67 11.76
C HIS A 47 22.09 6.39 13.13
N CYS A 48 21.16 5.43 13.23
CA CYS A 48 20.48 5.07 14.46
C CYS A 48 21.09 3.80 15.06
N GLU A 49 22.00 3.99 16.01
CA GLU A 49 22.72 2.92 16.70
C GLU A 49 22.27 2.78 18.16
N CYS A 50 22.44 1.58 18.71
CA CYS A 50 22.17 1.31 20.11
C CYS A 50 23.22 1.98 20.99
N GLY A 51 22.79 2.83 21.92
CA GLY A 51 23.69 3.52 22.85
C GLY A 51 24.39 2.61 23.88
N ALA A 52 24.09 1.30 23.90
CA ALA A 52 24.76 0.33 24.76
C ALA A 52 25.74 -0.57 24.00
N CYS A 53 25.32 -1.17 22.87
CA CYS A 53 26.15 -2.12 22.13
C CYS A 53 26.74 -1.59 20.81
N GLY A 54 26.39 -0.37 20.39
CA GLY A 54 26.87 0.24 19.14
C GLY A 54 26.26 -0.34 17.86
N GLU A 55 25.54 -1.45 17.94
CA GLU A 55 24.89 -2.09 16.77
C GLU A 55 23.74 -1.24 16.22
N ALA A 56 23.49 -1.38 14.91
CA ALA A 56 22.39 -0.72 14.22
C ALA A 56 21.03 -1.12 14.82
N LEU A 57 20.15 -0.13 15.03
CA LEU A 57 18.82 -0.38 15.61
C LEU A 57 17.84 -0.99 14.61
N PHE A 58 18.06 -0.77 13.31
CA PHE A 58 17.15 -1.19 12.25
C PHE A 58 17.79 -2.25 11.35
N LEU A 59 16.93 -3.04 10.69
CA LEU A 59 17.32 -3.99 9.64
C LEU A 59 17.94 -3.23 8.46
N ALA A 60 18.96 -3.82 7.84
CA ALA A 60 19.62 -3.20 6.69
C ALA A 60 18.62 -3.05 5.51
N PRO A 61 18.71 -2.04 4.63
CA PRO A 61 17.70 -1.78 3.59
C PRO A 61 17.32 -2.96 2.69
N GLY A 62 18.23 -3.92 2.44
CA GLY A 62 17.97 -5.14 1.67
C GLY A 62 17.72 -6.40 2.51
N GLU A 63 17.76 -6.30 3.84
CA GLU A 63 17.50 -7.43 4.74
C GLU A 63 15.98 -7.70 4.77
N PRO A 64 15.53 -8.93 4.46
CA PRO A 64 14.11 -9.26 4.42
C PRO A 64 13.44 -9.15 5.80
N LEU A 65 12.15 -8.77 5.83
CA LEU A 65 11.33 -8.84 7.05
C LEU A 65 10.94 -10.30 7.31
N THR A 66 11.91 -11.14 7.67
CA THR A 66 11.74 -12.60 7.74
C THR A 66 10.50 -13.00 8.54
N GLY A 67 9.62 -13.77 7.93
CA GLY A 67 8.40 -14.30 8.49
C GLY A 67 7.39 -13.24 8.94
N ILE A 68 7.45 -11.99 8.46
CA ILE A 68 6.44 -10.98 8.80
C ILE A 68 5.05 -11.48 8.42
N ALA A 69 4.09 -11.38 9.34
CA ALA A 69 2.68 -11.63 9.03
C ALA A 69 1.99 -10.35 8.55
N SER A 70 0.95 -10.49 7.71
CA SER A 70 0.17 -9.34 7.20
C SER A 70 -0.38 -8.48 8.35
N ASN A 71 -0.85 -9.13 9.40
CA ASN A 71 -1.43 -8.48 10.57
C ASN A 71 -0.47 -7.55 11.32
N ALA A 72 0.86 -7.68 11.12
CA ALA A 72 1.85 -6.80 11.71
C ALA A 72 1.76 -5.36 11.19
N TYR A 73 1.26 -5.18 9.98
CA TYR A 73 1.14 -3.87 9.34
C TYR A 73 -0.28 -3.53 8.85
N GLU A 74 -1.23 -4.47 8.89
CA GLU A 74 -2.64 -4.23 8.54
C GLU A 74 -3.22 -2.98 9.21
N HIS A 75 -3.94 -2.19 8.42
CA HIS A 75 -4.58 -0.98 8.89
C HIS A 75 -5.80 -1.34 9.77
N PRO A 76 -6.01 -0.68 10.93
CA PRO A 76 -7.18 -0.94 11.76
C PRO A 76 -8.52 -0.76 11.02
N LEU A 77 -8.62 0.27 10.17
CA LEU A 77 -9.83 0.50 9.35
C LEU A 77 -10.09 -0.64 8.37
N ASP A 78 -9.06 -1.23 7.78
CA ASP A 78 -9.21 -2.39 6.91
C ASP A 78 -9.75 -3.59 7.69
N ARG A 79 -9.07 -3.97 8.78
CA ARG A 79 -9.47 -5.09 9.65
C ARG A 79 -10.90 -4.96 10.15
N THR A 80 -11.26 -3.78 10.64
CA THR A 80 -12.60 -3.53 11.21
C THR A 80 -13.69 -3.50 10.14
N THR A 81 -13.44 -2.90 8.98
CA THR A 81 -14.41 -2.88 7.88
C THR A 81 -14.59 -4.25 7.22
N LEU A 82 -13.51 -5.03 7.08
CA LEU A 82 -13.59 -6.42 6.60
C LEU A 82 -14.35 -7.32 7.57
N ALA A 83 -14.08 -7.18 8.88
CA ALA A 83 -14.79 -7.91 9.91
C ALA A 83 -16.29 -7.59 9.91
N ALA A 84 -16.65 -6.31 9.74
CA ALA A 84 -18.03 -5.88 9.62
C ALA A 84 -18.72 -6.47 8.38
N LEU A 85 -18.05 -6.50 7.22
CA LEU A 85 -18.55 -7.16 6.01
C LEU A 85 -18.77 -8.66 6.22
N LYS A 86 -17.79 -9.36 6.81
CA LYS A 86 -17.89 -10.80 7.12
C LYS A 86 -19.03 -11.12 8.10
N GLY A 87 -19.40 -10.17 8.96
CA GLY A 87 -20.52 -10.28 9.88
C GLY A 87 -21.91 -10.17 9.25
N ILE A 88 -22.02 -9.72 7.99
CA ILE A 88 -23.32 -9.60 7.31
C ILE A 88 -23.88 -11.01 7.03
N PRO A 89 -25.11 -11.33 7.50
CA PRO A 89 -25.72 -12.63 7.23
C PRO A 89 -25.77 -12.97 5.74
N GLY A 90 -25.29 -14.15 5.36
CA GLY A 90 -25.26 -14.60 3.97
C GLY A 90 -24.10 -14.07 3.12
N PHE A 91 -23.35 -13.07 3.57
CA PHE A 91 -22.23 -12.51 2.82
C PHE A 91 -21.14 -13.54 2.49
N PRO A 92 -20.65 -14.37 3.44
CA PRO A 92 -19.65 -15.39 3.12
C PRO A 92 -20.13 -16.42 2.09
N ALA A 93 -21.43 -16.74 2.09
CA ALA A 93 -22.01 -17.67 1.11
C ALA A 93 -22.11 -17.03 -0.28
N LEU A 94 -22.51 -15.75 -0.35
CA LEU A 94 -22.55 -14.98 -1.58
C LEU A 94 -21.15 -14.85 -2.22
N ILE A 95 -20.12 -14.54 -1.42
CA ILE A 95 -18.73 -14.48 -1.90
C ILE A 95 -18.31 -15.82 -2.49
N ARG A 96 -18.49 -16.92 -1.75
CA ARG A 96 -18.17 -18.26 -2.26
C ARG A 96 -18.93 -18.60 -3.55
N TRP A 97 -20.20 -18.23 -3.65
CA TRP A 97 -20.98 -18.45 -4.87
C TRP A 97 -20.40 -17.64 -6.04
N LEU A 98 -20.15 -16.34 -5.87
CA LEU A 98 -19.57 -15.48 -6.91
C LEU A 98 -18.21 -16.01 -7.38
N MET A 99 -17.38 -16.56 -6.48
CA MET A 99 -16.10 -17.18 -6.87
C MET A 99 -16.27 -18.32 -7.86
N THR A 100 -17.25 -19.21 -7.64
CA THR A 100 -17.48 -20.35 -8.54
C THR A 100 -17.92 -19.91 -9.93
N GLN A 101 -18.58 -18.75 -10.04
CA GLN A 101 -19.05 -18.20 -11.31
C GLN A 101 -17.99 -17.38 -12.04
N LEU A 102 -17.17 -16.62 -11.31
CA LEU A 102 -16.25 -15.64 -11.89
C LEU A 102 -14.91 -16.24 -12.34
N GLY A 103 -14.44 -17.30 -11.66
CA GLY A 103 -13.26 -18.11 -12.01
C GLY A 103 -11.98 -17.34 -12.38
N GLU A 104 -10.91 -17.47 -11.58
CA GLU A 104 -9.61 -16.79 -11.80
C GLU A 104 -9.01 -17.03 -13.21
N ARG A 105 -9.39 -18.14 -13.85
CA ARG A 105 -9.02 -18.49 -15.22
C ARG A 105 -9.40 -17.42 -16.25
N SER A 106 -10.52 -16.73 -16.09
CA SER A 106 -10.99 -15.72 -17.06
C SER A 106 -10.04 -14.51 -17.11
N LEU A 107 -9.65 -13.99 -15.95
CA LEU A 107 -8.69 -12.88 -15.81
C LEU A 107 -7.30 -13.30 -16.30
N ARG A 108 -6.85 -14.52 -15.96
CA ARG A 108 -5.57 -15.03 -16.45
C ARG A 108 -5.55 -15.15 -17.97
N LEU A 109 -6.62 -15.66 -18.59
CA LEU A 109 -6.76 -15.72 -20.04
C LEU A 109 -6.75 -14.33 -20.67
N LEU A 110 -7.48 -13.37 -20.09
CA LEU A 110 -7.49 -11.98 -20.54
C LEU A 110 -6.08 -11.37 -20.51
N ASN A 111 -5.37 -11.53 -19.38
CA ASN A 111 -4.02 -11.00 -19.22
C ASN A 111 -3.05 -11.64 -20.23
N LEU A 112 -3.09 -12.97 -20.39
CA LEU A 112 -2.28 -13.68 -21.39
C LEU A 112 -2.60 -13.26 -22.84
N SER A 113 -3.84 -12.83 -23.11
CA SER A 113 -4.27 -12.44 -24.46
C SER A 113 -3.96 -10.97 -24.79
N SER A 114 -3.81 -10.10 -23.79
CA SER A 114 -3.80 -8.64 -23.97
C SER A 114 -2.62 -7.91 -23.34
N ALA A 115 -1.77 -8.60 -22.58
CA ALA A 115 -0.58 -8.05 -21.96
C ALA A 115 0.65 -8.93 -22.27
N VAL A 116 1.84 -8.37 -22.03
CA VAL A 116 3.10 -9.09 -22.21
C VAL A 116 3.49 -9.77 -20.90
N LEU A 117 3.64 -11.09 -20.93
CA LEU A 117 4.13 -11.86 -19.79
C LEU A 117 5.59 -11.50 -19.51
N CYS A 118 5.90 -11.12 -18.28
CA CYS A 118 7.26 -10.80 -17.86
C CYS A 118 7.92 -12.06 -17.28
N GLY A 119 9.19 -12.27 -17.61
CA GLY A 119 9.99 -13.41 -17.19
C GLY A 119 11.48 -13.13 -17.36
N ASP A 120 12.31 -14.14 -17.11
CA ASP A 120 13.76 -13.96 -17.12
C ASP A 120 14.29 -13.62 -18.53
N ASP A 121 13.59 -14.08 -19.59
CA ASP A 121 13.88 -13.75 -20.98
C ASP A 121 13.16 -12.49 -21.50
N GLN A 122 12.24 -11.91 -20.71
CA GLN A 122 11.37 -10.82 -21.13
C GLN A 122 11.09 -9.84 -19.99
N PHE A 123 11.69 -8.66 -20.05
CA PHE A 123 11.68 -7.65 -18.99
C PHE A 123 12.27 -8.13 -17.65
N PRO A 124 13.48 -8.72 -17.64
CA PRO A 124 14.13 -9.19 -16.41
C PRO A 124 14.35 -8.08 -15.37
N GLU A 125 14.50 -6.83 -15.80
CA GLU A 125 14.60 -5.65 -14.94
C GLU A 125 13.32 -5.42 -14.12
N LEU A 126 12.15 -5.59 -14.73
CA LEU A 126 10.87 -5.42 -14.04
C LEU A 126 10.62 -6.59 -13.08
N VAL A 127 11.03 -7.80 -13.48
CA VAL A 127 11.02 -8.99 -12.61
C VAL A 127 11.90 -8.76 -11.38
N ALA A 128 13.09 -8.16 -11.54
CA ALA A 128 13.98 -7.88 -10.42
C ALA A 128 13.37 -6.88 -9.41
N LEU A 129 12.62 -5.87 -9.88
CA LEU A 129 11.92 -4.91 -9.01
C LEU A 129 10.78 -5.57 -8.23
N LEU A 130 9.99 -6.43 -8.89
CA LEU A 130 8.99 -7.26 -8.20
C LEU A 130 9.65 -8.13 -7.13
N GLU A 131 10.78 -8.75 -7.47
CA GLU A 131 11.44 -9.71 -6.59
C GLU A 131 12.10 -9.05 -5.38
N ARG A 132 12.67 -7.86 -5.56
CA ARG A 132 13.13 -7.02 -4.45
C ARG A 132 12.00 -6.72 -3.47
N SER A 133 10.81 -6.43 -3.98
CA SER A 133 9.62 -6.15 -3.16
C SER A 133 9.14 -7.41 -2.43
N ARG A 134 9.08 -8.55 -3.14
CA ARG A 134 8.71 -9.86 -2.59
C ARG A 134 9.64 -10.29 -1.46
N GLN A 135 10.96 -10.19 -1.69
CA GLN A 135 11.98 -10.53 -0.71
C GLN A 135 11.90 -9.63 0.52
N SER A 136 11.69 -8.32 0.33
CA SER A 136 11.58 -7.37 1.44
C SER A 136 10.44 -7.71 2.41
N LEU A 137 9.31 -8.21 1.88
CA LEU A 137 8.14 -8.67 2.64
C LEU A 137 8.16 -10.17 2.99
N ASP A 138 9.25 -10.89 2.66
CA ASP A 138 9.43 -12.33 2.86
C ASP A 138 8.28 -13.23 2.37
N LEU A 139 7.68 -12.89 1.22
CA LEU A 139 6.54 -13.62 0.68
C LEU A 139 7.00 -14.84 -0.12
N SER A 140 6.63 -16.06 0.26
CA SER A 140 7.07 -17.29 -0.44
C SER A 140 6.56 -17.39 -1.88
N GLN A 141 5.33 -16.95 -2.14
CA GLN A 141 4.71 -17.03 -3.45
C GLN A 141 5.15 -15.86 -4.34
N ARG A 142 5.66 -16.18 -5.54
CA ARG A 142 5.95 -15.20 -6.59
C ARG A 142 4.73 -15.09 -7.52
N PRO A 143 4.08 -13.92 -7.63
CA PRO A 143 2.98 -13.74 -8.57
C PRO A 143 3.49 -13.71 -10.01
N THR A 144 2.60 -14.07 -10.95
CA THR A 144 2.87 -13.90 -12.38
C THR A 144 2.86 -12.41 -12.73
N LEU A 145 3.85 -11.91 -13.45
CA LEU A 145 3.98 -10.49 -13.77
C LEU A 145 3.62 -10.22 -15.22
N PHE A 146 2.81 -9.19 -15.47
CA PHE A 146 2.42 -8.74 -16.79
C PHE A 146 2.68 -7.25 -16.97
N LEU A 147 3.08 -6.85 -18.18
CA LEU A 147 3.15 -5.46 -18.63
C LEU A 147 2.05 -5.21 -19.66
N SER A 148 1.17 -4.26 -19.39
CA SER A 148 0.07 -3.87 -20.29
C SER A 148 0.29 -2.46 -20.83
N GLU A 149 -0.09 -2.27 -22.09
CA GLU A 149 -0.13 -0.95 -22.71
C GLU A 149 -1.27 -0.14 -22.09
N SER A 150 -0.90 0.95 -21.43
CA SER A 150 -1.83 1.95 -20.92
C SER A 150 -1.03 3.19 -20.51
N PRO A 151 -1.52 4.40 -20.78
CA PRO A 151 -0.82 5.62 -20.44
C PRO A 151 -0.96 5.96 -18.94
N HIS A 152 -1.87 5.33 -18.21
CA HIS A 152 -2.16 5.67 -16.81
C HIS A 152 -1.12 5.10 -15.84
N ILE A 153 -0.85 5.81 -14.73
CA ILE A 153 -0.09 5.24 -13.61
C ILE A 153 -1.01 4.26 -12.89
N ASN A 154 -0.79 2.96 -13.10
CA ASN A 154 -1.56 1.94 -12.41
C ASN A 154 -0.80 0.62 -12.32
N ALA A 155 -1.12 -0.15 -11.28
CA ALA A 155 -0.81 -1.55 -11.16
C ALA A 155 -2.01 -2.25 -10.49
N ALA A 156 -2.11 -3.57 -10.64
CA ALA A 156 -3.18 -4.31 -10.01
C ALA A 156 -2.82 -5.79 -9.77
N THR A 157 -3.02 -6.25 -8.54
CA THR A 157 -3.01 -7.66 -8.17
C THR A 157 -4.37 -8.31 -8.41
N HIS A 158 -4.35 -9.48 -9.09
CA HIS A 158 -5.51 -10.32 -9.34
C HIS A 158 -5.24 -11.75 -8.89
N GLY A 159 -6.30 -12.48 -8.53
CA GLY A 159 -6.20 -13.88 -8.14
C GLY A 159 -5.85 -14.09 -6.66
N SER A 160 -6.19 -15.26 -6.15
CA SER A 160 -5.90 -15.73 -4.80
C SER A 160 -5.08 -17.01 -4.85
N GLU A 161 -5.39 -17.95 -5.74
CA GLU A 161 -4.66 -19.21 -5.88
C GLU A 161 -3.45 -19.04 -6.80
N GLU A 162 -3.67 -18.43 -7.96
CA GLU A 162 -2.62 -18.09 -8.94
C GLU A 162 -2.51 -16.56 -9.07
N PRO A 163 -1.89 -15.87 -8.08
CA PRO A 163 -1.84 -14.42 -8.09
C PRO A 163 -1.03 -13.91 -9.28
N SER A 164 -1.50 -12.80 -9.84
CA SER A 164 -0.82 -12.08 -10.92
C SER A 164 -0.81 -10.59 -10.63
N VAL A 165 0.29 -9.93 -10.97
CA VAL A 165 0.46 -8.48 -10.89
C VAL A 165 0.50 -7.95 -12.32
N MET A 166 -0.38 -6.99 -12.61
CA MET A 166 -0.40 -6.25 -13.85
C MET A 166 0.23 -4.87 -13.61
N VAL A 167 1.17 -4.46 -14.45
CA VAL A 167 1.76 -3.11 -14.44
C VAL A 167 1.44 -2.41 -15.75
N TYR A 168 1.06 -1.15 -15.69
CA TYR A 168 0.86 -0.33 -16.89
C TYR A 168 2.14 0.37 -17.32
N ALA A 169 2.40 0.44 -18.63
CA ALA A 169 3.58 1.11 -19.18
C ALA A 169 3.70 2.58 -18.70
N GLY A 170 2.58 3.30 -18.59
CA GLY A 170 2.55 4.67 -18.09
C GLY A 170 2.98 4.84 -16.63
N LEU A 171 3.02 3.76 -15.83
CA LEU A 171 3.63 3.76 -14.51
C LEU A 171 5.16 3.84 -14.60
N LEU A 172 5.76 3.00 -15.45
CA LEU A 172 7.21 2.93 -15.64
C LEU A 172 7.77 4.21 -16.28
N ASP A 173 6.98 4.89 -17.11
CA ASP A 173 7.35 6.18 -17.70
C ASP A 173 7.50 7.33 -16.69
N GLN A 174 6.93 7.18 -15.49
CA GLN A 174 6.73 8.29 -14.53
C GLN A 174 7.39 8.05 -13.18
N LEU A 175 7.62 6.78 -12.84
CA LEU A 175 8.19 6.33 -11.58
C LEU A 175 9.64 5.90 -11.75
N ASP A 176 10.47 6.16 -10.74
CA ASP A 176 11.80 5.54 -10.62
C ASP A 176 11.74 4.15 -9.97
N ASP A 177 12.84 3.42 -9.99
CA ASP A 177 12.92 2.05 -9.48
C ASP A 177 12.49 1.91 -8.01
N THR A 178 12.76 2.90 -7.16
CA THR A 178 12.40 2.86 -5.74
C THR A 178 10.89 3.06 -5.56
N GLU A 179 10.33 3.98 -6.35
CA GLU A 179 8.89 4.20 -6.44
C GLU A 179 8.15 2.99 -7.03
N VAL A 180 8.73 2.32 -8.05
CA VAL A 180 8.19 1.07 -8.59
C VAL A 180 8.21 -0.04 -7.54
N VAL A 181 9.29 -0.18 -6.76
CA VAL A 181 9.33 -1.11 -5.61
C VAL A 181 8.25 -0.77 -4.58
N SER A 182 7.97 0.50 -4.33
CA SER A 182 6.87 0.90 -3.46
C SER A 182 5.50 0.46 -4.00
N VAL A 183 5.27 0.57 -5.32
CA VAL A 183 4.02 0.09 -5.93
C VAL A 183 3.94 -1.43 -5.94
N MET A 184 5.02 -2.13 -6.30
CA MET A 184 5.07 -3.59 -6.26
C MET A 184 4.84 -4.12 -4.84
N GLY A 185 5.44 -3.49 -3.83
CA GLY A 185 5.19 -3.79 -2.42
C GLY A 185 3.73 -3.56 -2.01
N HIS A 186 3.08 -2.53 -2.55
CA HIS A 186 1.66 -2.27 -2.34
C HIS A 186 0.79 -3.39 -2.94
N GLU A 187 1.04 -3.77 -4.18
CA GLU A 187 0.33 -4.86 -4.87
C GLU A 187 0.54 -6.22 -4.17
N LEU A 188 1.77 -6.49 -3.72
CA LEU A 188 2.10 -7.66 -2.91
C LEU A 188 1.48 -7.60 -1.51
N GLY A 189 1.25 -6.39 -0.97
CA GLY A 189 0.51 -6.18 0.27
C GLY A 189 -0.94 -6.67 0.17
N HIS A 190 -1.60 -6.43 -0.96
CA HIS A 190 -2.93 -7.00 -1.22
C HIS A 190 -2.92 -8.53 -1.30
N MET A 191 -1.87 -9.12 -1.87
CA MET A 191 -1.70 -10.57 -1.90
C MET A 191 -1.49 -11.12 -0.48
N HIS A 192 -0.58 -10.51 0.29
CA HIS A 192 -0.24 -10.97 1.64
C HIS A 192 -1.41 -10.86 2.62
N ALA A 193 -2.22 -9.79 2.53
CA ALA A 193 -3.40 -9.60 3.36
C ALA A 193 -4.67 -10.29 2.79
N GLU A 194 -4.53 -11.14 1.77
CA GLU A 194 -5.63 -11.90 1.15
C GLU A 194 -6.79 -11.03 0.64
N HIS A 195 -6.48 -9.83 0.15
CA HIS A 195 -7.48 -8.86 -0.35
C HIS A 195 -8.06 -9.24 -1.71
N GLY A 196 -7.33 -10.04 -2.50
CA GLY A 196 -7.63 -10.31 -3.91
C GLY A 196 -9.05 -10.81 -4.16
N LEU A 197 -9.56 -11.68 -3.29
CA LEU A 197 -10.91 -12.23 -3.41
C LEU A 197 -12.00 -11.15 -3.28
N TYR A 198 -11.99 -10.43 -2.16
CA TYR A 198 -13.04 -9.45 -1.86
C TYR A 198 -12.98 -8.25 -2.82
N ARG A 199 -11.78 -7.87 -3.28
CA ARG A 199 -11.59 -6.81 -4.29
C ARG A 199 -12.19 -7.21 -5.64
N GLN A 200 -11.96 -8.45 -6.09
CA GLN A 200 -12.56 -8.95 -7.33
C GLN A 200 -14.09 -8.92 -7.28
N VAL A 201 -14.68 -9.36 -6.16
CA VAL A 201 -16.14 -9.28 -5.99
C VAL A 201 -16.64 -7.83 -6.05
N ALA A 202 -15.96 -6.93 -5.34
CA ALA A 202 -16.36 -5.54 -5.31
C ALA A 202 -16.28 -4.89 -6.71
N LEU A 203 -15.28 -5.21 -7.52
CA LEU A 203 -15.14 -4.77 -8.91
C LEU A 203 -16.21 -5.36 -9.86
N VAL A 204 -16.65 -6.59 -9.64
CA VAL A 204 -17.74 -7.17 -10.42
C VAL A 204 -19.09 -6.57 -10.05
N MET A 205 -19.30 -6.28 -8.76
CA MET A 205 -20.48 -5.54 -8.32
C MET A 205 -20.47 -4.09 -8.83
N ALA A 206 -19.28 -3.49 -8.93
CA ALA A 206 -19.06 -2.15 -9.50
C ALA A 206 -19.47 -2.03 -10.97
N SER A 207 -19.14 -3.04 -11.79
CA SER A 207 -19.38 -3.01 -13.24
C SER A 207 -20.86 -3.14 -13.62
N GLY A 208 -21.76 -3.22 -12.63
CA GLY A 208 -23.20 -3.24 -12.87
C GLY A 208 -23.65 -4.50 -13.60
N THR A 209 -22.85 -5.58 -13.54
CA THR A 209 -23.21 -6.86 -14.14
C THR A 209 -24.61 -7.27 -13.68
N HIS A 210 -25.51 -7.55 -14.62
CA HIS A 210 -26.86 -8.03 -14.34
C HIS A 210 -26.88 -9.47 -13.82
N LEU A 211 -25.77 -9.96 -13.27
CA LEU A 211 -25.60 -11.28 -12.67
C LEU A 211 -26.69 -11.61 -11.63
N LEU A 212 -27.22 -10.58 -10.95
CA LEU A 212 -28.28 -10.72 -9.95
C LEU A 212 -29.68 -10.23 -10.43
N GLY A 213 -29.82 -9.82 -11.69
CA GLY A 213 -31.02 -9.15 -12.21
C GLY A 213 -31.26 -7.75 -11.61
N THR A 214 -32.27 -7.02 -12.10
CA THR A 214 -32.57 -5.64 -11.67
C THR A 214 -32.99 -5.53 -10.19
N VAL A 215 -33.79 -6.48 -9.69
CA VAL A 215 -34.20 -6.53 -8.28
C VAL A 215 -33.03 -6.86 -7.35
N GLY A 216 -32.15 -7.78 -7.78
CA GLY A 216 -30.93 -8.12 -7.02
C GLY A 216 -29.93 -6.97 -6.96
N GLN A 217 -29.87 -6.10 -7.97
CA GLN A 217 -29.02 -4.90 -7.93
C GLN A 217 -29.50 -3.87 -6.90
N VAL A 218 -30.81 -3.58 -6.82
CA VAL A 218 -31.33 -2.64 -5.81
C VAL A 218 -31.10 -3.16 -4.39
N LEU A 219 -31.31 -4.46 -4.16
CA LEU A 219 -31.11 -5.08 -2.84
C LEU A 219 -29.63 -5.19 -2.44
N SER A 220 -28.70 -5.18 -3.41
CA SER A 220 -27.26 -5.28 -3.15
C SER A 220 -26.55 -3.93 -3.01
N PHE A 221 -27.24 -2.81 -3.22
CA PHE A 221 -26.63 -1.47 -3.13
C PHE A 221 -25.94 -1.18 -1.77
N PRO A 222 -26.54 -1.45 -0.60
CA PRO A 222 -25.85 -1.23 0.68
C PRO A 222 -24.60 -2.09 0.82
N LEU A 223 -24.67 -3.33 0.32
CA LEU A 223 -23.53 -4.25 0.32
C LEU A 223 -22.41 -3.74 -0.61
N GLN A 224 -22.76 -3.25 -1.79
CA GLN A 224 -21.82 -2.62 -2.71
C GLN A 224 -21.11 -1.44 -2.05
N LYS A 225 -21.85 -0.54 -1.39
CA LYS A 225 -21.23 0.61 -0.69
C LYS A 225 -20.33 0.18 0.47
N ALA A 226 -20.70 -0.86 1.21
CA ALA A 226 -19.87 -1.44 2.26
C ALA A 226 -18.58 -2.06 1.69
N LEU A 227 -18.68 -2.79 0.57
CA LEU A 227 -17.54 -3.37 -0.14
C LEU A 227 -16.58 -2.29 -0.65
N TYR A 228 -17.10 -1.22 -1.24
CA TYR A 228 -16.29 -0.09 -1.71
C TYR A 228 -15.62 0.65 -0.56
N LYS A 229 -16.33 0.84 0.57
CA LYS A 229 -15.72 1.40 1.78
C LYS A 229 -14.55 0.53 2.23
N TRP A 230 -14.73 -0.79 2.27
CA TRP A 230 -13.65 -1.70 2.61
C TRP A 230 -12.51 -1.67 1.59
N MET A 231 -12.79 -1.67 0.28
CA MET A 231 -11.74 -1.54 -0.75
C MET A 231 -10.86 -0.33 -0.49
N ARG A 232 -11.46 0.83 -0.21
CA ARG A 232 -10.72 2.06 0.13
C ARG A 232 -9.89 1.92 1.41
N CYS A 233 -10.37 1.18 2.41
CA CYS A 233 -9.61 0.93 3.63
C CYS A 233 -8.45 -0.06 3.39
N SER A 234 -8.63 -1.06 2.52
CA SER A 234 -7.61 -2.05 2.17
C SER A 234 -6.39 -1.43 1.48
N GLU A 235 -6.57 -0.29 0.80
CA GLU A 235 -5.47 0.51 0.23
C GLU A 235 -4.51 1.01 1.30
N LEU A 236 -4.99 1.32 2.50
CA LEU A 236 -4.15 1.80 3.60
C LEU A 236 -3.20 0.71 4.11
N THR A 237 -3.66 -0.54 4.14
CA THR A 237 -2.81 -1.70 4.44
C THR A 237 -1.76 -1.90 3.34
N ALA A 238 -2.18 -1.79 2.08
CA ALA A 238 -1.28 -1.94 0.94
C ALA A 238 -0.24 -0.80 0.88
N ASP A 239 -0.59 0.44 1.23
CA ASP A 239 0.35 1.56 1.36
C ASP A 239 1.45 1.29 2.37
N ARG A 240 1.09 0.71 3.53
CA ARG A 240 2.06 0.29 4.54
C ARG A 240 2.99 -0.80 4.01
N ALA A 241 2.46 -1.77 3.27
CA ALA A 241 3.27 -2.81 2.62
C ALA A 241 4.23 -2.21 1.58
N GLY A 242 3.77 -1.26 0.77
CA GLY A 242 4.60 -0.52 -0.19
C GLY A 242 5.77 0.19 0.49
N LEU A 243 5.50 0.91 1.59
CA LEU A 243 6.54 1.58 2.37
C LEU A 243 7.52 0.60 3.04
N LEU A 244 7.03 -0.56 3.51
CA LEU A 244 7.91 -1.60 4.07
C LEU A 244 8.82 -2.23 3.02
N ALA A 245 8.33 -2.37 1.78
CA ALA A 245 9.08 -2.94 0.67
C ALA A 245 10.19 -2.01 0.17
N CYS A 246 9.89 -0.71 -0.02
CA CYS A 246 10.90 0.24 -0.50
C CYS A 246 11.80 0.82 0.60
N ARG A 247 11.29 0.87 1.84
CA ARG A 247 11.93 1.53 3.01
C ARG A 247 12.32 2.98 2.77
N ASP A 248 11.58 3.67 1.91
CA ASP A 248 11.79 5.07 1.58
C ASP A 248 10.45 5.81 1.61
N LEU A 249 10.23 6.58 2.69
CA LEU A 249 9.02 7.38 2.86
C LEU A 249 8.86 8.42 1.75
N GLY A 250 9.95 9.03 1.30
CA GLY A 250 9.92 10.00 0.21
C GLY A 250 9.41 9.37 -1.08
N ALA A 251 9.91 8.18 -1.43
CA ALA A 251 9.46 7.43 -2.60
C ALA A 251 7.97 7.06 -2.50
N SER A 252 7.51 6.51 -1.37
CA SER A 252 6.08 6.17 -1.21
C SER A 252 5.17 7.40 -1.30
N LEU A 253 5.59 8.53 -0.73
CA LEU A 253 4.82 9.78 -0.82
C LEU A 253 4.87 10.39 -2.23
N HIS A 254 5.98 10.27 -2.95
CA HIS A 254 6.06 10.68 -4.35
C HIS A 254 5.18 9.83 -5.25
N VAL A 255 5.07 8.52 -5.04
CA VAL A 255 4.12 7.66 -5.76
C VAL A 255 2.70 8.23 -5.61
N LEU A 256 2.27 8.52 -4.38
CA LEU A 256 0.97 9.12 -4.10
C LEU A 256 0.81 10.47 -4.82
N MET A 257 1.79 11.37 -4.69
CA MET A 257 1.76 12.67 -5.37
C MET A 257 1.67 12.54 -6.90
N LYS A 258 2.39 11.58 -7.50
CA LYS A 258 2.39 11.31 -8.94
C LYS A 258 1.07 10.68 -9.40
N LEU A 259 0.42 9.86 -8.59
CA LEU A 259 -0.95 9.40 -8.87
C LEU A 259 -1.93 10.57 -8.95
N ALA A 260 -1.76 11.60 -8.12
CA ALA A 260 -2.62 12.79 -8.14
C ALA A 260 -2.29 13.76 -9.30
N GLY A 261 -1.01 14.01 -9.57
CA GLY A 261 -0.58 15.09 -10.47
C GLY A 261 0.04 14.66 -11.82
N GLY A 262 0.48 13.40 -11.94
CA GLY A 262 1.21 12.87 -13.09
C GLY A 262 2.63 13.46 -13.26
N ASN A 263 3.60 12.66 -13.68
CA ASN A 263 4.99 13.09 -13.87
C ASN A 263 5.59 12.68 -15.22
N ARG A 264 4.76 12.58 -16.26
CA ARG A 264 5.23 12.30 -17.62
C ARG A 264 6.26 13.35 -18.08
N PRO A 265 7.15 13.03 -19.04
CA PRO A 265 8.15 13.99 -19.55
C PRO A 265 7.57 15.33 -20.00
N GLY A 266 6.34 15.36 -20.52
CA GLY A 266 5.63 16.61 -20.86
C GLY A 266 5.30 17.48 -19.65
N THR A 267 4.89 16.87 -18.54
CA THR A 267 4.53 17.54 -17.27
C THR A 267 5.78 17.91 -16.49
N ALA A 268 6.74 17.00 -16.35
CA ALA A 268 7.99 17.20 -15.62
C ALA A 268 8.86 18.33 -16.21
N ARG A 269 8.75 18.59 -17.52
CA ARG A 269 9.45 19.71 -18.18
C ARG A 269 8.83 21.08 -17.90
N ARG A 270 7.56 21.15 -17.51
CA ARG A 270 6.81 22.40 -17.33
C ARG A 270 6.46 22.69 -15.88
N THR A 271 6.57 21.70 -15.02
CA THR A 271 6.15 21.75 -13.62
C THR A 271 7.27 21.25 -12.74
N ARG A 272 7.19 21.58 -11.45
CA ARG A 272 8.12 21.07 -10.43
C ARG A 272 7.31 20.51 -9.28
N MET A 273 7.22 19.19 -9.21
CA MET A 273 6.65 18.51 -8.05
C MET A 273 7.54 18.74 -6.83
N GLN A 274 6.91 19.15 -5.73
CA GLN A 274 7.52 19.29 -4.42
C GLN A 274 6.62 18.58 -3.42
N LEU A 275 7.21 17.77 -2.56
CA LEU A 275 6.46 16.97 -1.61
C LEU A 275 5.94 17.83 -0.45
N ALA A 276 6.71 18.84 -0.04
CA ALA A 276 6.35 19.68 1.11
C ALA A 276 4.98 20.36 0.98
N PRO A 277 4.67 21.07 -0.13
CA PRO A 277 3.34 21.65 -0.32
C PRO A 277 2.23 20.60 -0.36
N PHE A 278 2.51 19.41 -0.90
CA PHE A 278 1.53 18.33 -0.99
C PHE A 278 1.22 17.69 0.38
N ILE A 279 2.23 17.52 1.24
CA ILE A 279 2.05 17.11 2.64
C ILE A 279 1.23 18.17 3.38
N GLN A 280 1.53 19.46 3.19
CA GLN A 280 0.77 20.55 3.83
C GLN A 280 -0.69 20.56 3.36
N GLN A 281 -0.95 20.28 2.08
CA GLN A 281 -2.30 20.11 1.54
C GLN A 281 -3.03 18.95 2.24
N ALA A 282 -2.37 17.80 2.41
CA ALA A 282 -2.96 16.65 3.09
C ALA A 282 -3.31 16.96 4.57
N ARG A 283 -2.42 17.66 5.28
CA ARG A 283 -2.65 18.11 6.66
C ARG A 283 -3.80 19.10 6.78
N THR A 284 -3.94 19.98 5.79
CA THR A 284 -5.03 20.95 5.74
C THR A 284 -6.37 20.22 5.60
N LEU A 285 -6.43 19.19 4.74
CA LEU A 285 -7.62 18.34 4.61
C LEU A 285 -7.96 17.63 5.93
N ALA A 286 -6.99 17.00 6.58
CA ALA A 286 -7.22 16.33 7.87
C ALA A 286 -7.79 17.29 8.93
N LYS A 287 -7.22 18.49 9.02
CA LYS A 287 -7.72 19.51 9.94
C LYS A 287 -9.16 19.95 9.60
N MET A 288 -9.49 20.11 8.31
CA MET A 288 -10.87 20.44 7.90
C MET A 288 -11.86 19.35 8.33
N GLU A 289 -11.50 18.08 8.14
CA GLU A 289 -12.33 16.94 8.55
C GLU A 289 -12.49 16.83 10.08
N GLU A 290 -11.46 17.18 10.85
CA GLU A 290 -11.51 17.26 12.31
C GLU A 290 -12.38 18.43 12.81
N ASP A 291 -12.21 19.61 12.21
CA ASP A 291 -12.91 20.84 12.60
C ASP A 291 -14.41 20.77 12.24
N ASN A 292 -14.78 20.06 11.16
CA ASN A 292 -16.15 19.96 10.68
C ASN A 292 -16.48 18.54 10.16
N TRP A 293 -17.30 17.83 10.92
CA TRP A 293 -17.78 16.49 10.57
C TRP A 293 -18.50 16.43 9.20
N PHE A 294 -19.12 17.53 8.76
CA PHE A 294 -19.80 17.58 7.46
C PHE A 294 -18.81 17.47 6.30
N ASP A 295 -17.60 18.00 6.45
CA ASP A 295 -16.56 17.92 5.42
C ASP A 295 -16.04 16.49 5.30
N GLY A 296 -15.87 15.77 6.42
CA GLY A 296 -15.56 14.34 6.42
C GLY A 296 -16.68 13.47 5.83
N LEU A 297 -17.95 13.81 6.10
CA LEU A 297 -19.10 13.15 5.46
C LEU A 297 -19.11 13.42 3.95
N LEU A 298 -18.87 14.67 3.54
CA LEU A 298 -18.85 15.06 2.14
C LEU A 298 -17.71 14.37 1.39
N ALA A 299 -16.50 14.30 1.96
CA ALA A 299 -15.38 13.56 1.41
C ALA A 299 -15.70 12.05 1.27
N THR A 300 -16.40 11.48 2.26
CA THR A 300 -16.88 10.09 2.20
C THR A 300 -17.90 9.88 1.08
N LEU A 301 -18.82 10.83 0.88
CA LEU A 301 -19.81 10.77 -0.20
C LEU A 301 -19.15 10.92 -1.58
N MET A 302 -18.18 11.83 -1.72
CA MET A 302 -17.46 12.06 -2.97
C MET A 302 -16.62 10.85 -3.41
N THR A 303 -16.10 10.08 -2.46
CA THR A 303 -15.32 8.85 -2.75
C THR A 303 -16.16 7.59 -2.80
N MET A 304 -17.47 7.69 -2.61
CA MET A 304 -18.34 6.53 -2.38
C MET A 304 -18.37 5.56 -3.57
N ASP A 305 -18.15 6.05 -4.79
CA ASP A 305 -18.08 5.26 -6.04
C ASP A 305 -16.64 5.08 -6.57
N SER A 306 -15.63 5.51 -5.81
CA SER A 306 -14.22 5.33 -6.16
C SER A 306 -13.66 4.03 -5.59
N SER A 307 -12.89 3.30 -6.41
CA SER A 307 -12.18 2.08 -6.00
C SER A 307 -10.99 2.37 -5.06
N HIS A 308 -10.42 3.56 -5.18
CA HIS A 308 -9.33 4.06 -4.35
C HIS A 308 -9.80 5.30 -3.56
N PRO A 309 -9.31 5.52 -2.34
CA PRO A 309 -9.60 6.74 -1.60
C PRO A 309 -8.84 7.94 -2.20
N PHE A 310 -9.18 9.14 -1.72
CA PHE A 310 -8.37 10.32 -2.04
C PHE A 310 -6.91 10.12 -1.64
N VAL A 311 -6.01 10.51 -2.53
CA VAL A 311 -4.56 10.39 -2.32
C VAL A 311 -4.12 11.13 -1.04
N ALA A 312 -4.70 12.30 -0.77
CA ALA A 312 -4.39 13.06 0.45
C ALA A 312 -4.71 12.27 1.73
N TRP A 313 -5.78 11.47 1.73
CA TRP A 313 -6.14 10.61 2.86
C TRP A 313 -5.11 9.48 3.07
N ARG A 314 -4.66 8.84 1.98
CA ARG A 314 -3.59 7.84 2.01
C ARG A 314 -2.29 8.39 2.59
N VAL A 315 -1.90 9.61 2.17
CA VAL A 315 -0.74 10.32 2.72
C VAL A 315 -0.88 10.49 4.23
N MET A 316 -2.02 10.97 4.72
CA MET A 316 -2.23 11.21 6.14
C MET A 316 -2.12 9.93 6.98
N HIS A 317 -2.77 8.85 6.58
CA HIS A 317 -2.70 7.57 7.29
C HIS A 317 -1.30 6.95 7.28
N LEU A 318 -0.56 7.11 6.18
CA LEU A 318 0.82 6.64 6.10
C LEU A 318 1.73 7.45 7.03
N LEU A 319 1.59 8.77 7.05
CA LEU A 319 2.32 9.66 7.97
C LEU A 319 2.00 9.34 9.42
N GLU A 320 0.72 9.20 9.77
CA GLU A 320 0.28 8.87 11.13
C GLU A 320 0.88 7.53 11.60
N TRP A 321 0.91 6.52 10.74
CA TRP A 321 1.50 5.23 11.06
C TRP A 321 3.02 5.30 11.29
N VAL A 322 3.71 6.08 10.47
CA VAL A 322 5.15 6.29 10.60
C VAL A 322 5.48 7.07 11.89
N GLU A 323 4.72 8.13 12.16
CA GLU A 323 4.91 9.02 13.31
C GLU A 323 4.54 8.35 14.64
N HIS A 324 3.40 7.66 14.68
CA HIS A 324 2.77 7.21 15.94
C HIS A 324 2.54 5.69 16.00
N GLY A 325 2.47 5.01 14.85
CA GLY A 325 2.26 3.56 14.77
C GLY A 325 3.52 2.71 15.01
N ASN A 326 3.49 1.45 14.59
CA ASN A 326 4.56 0.49 14.84
C ASN A 326 5.60 0.38 13.71
N TYR A 327 5.63 1.32 12.74
CA TYR A 327 6.56 1.25 11.59
C TYR A 327 8.03 1.05 12.00
N LEU A 328 8.52 1.86 12.95
CA LEU A 328 9.90 1.75 13.43
C LEU A 328 10.16 0.47 14.24
N GLU A 329 9.14 -0.08 14.90
CA GLU A 329 9.25 -1.36 15.61
C GLU A 329 9.43 -2.49 14.60
N ILE A 330 8.68 -2.45 13.49
CA ILE A 330 8.81 -3.41 12.39
C ILE A 330 10.22 -3.34 11.80
N LEU A 331 10.71 -2.14 11.49
CA LEU A 331 12.07 -1.97 10.97
C LEU A 331 13.16 -2.39 11.97
N ALA A 332 12.88 -2.34 13.27
CA ALA A 332 13.80 -2.80 14.31
C ALA A 332 13.78 -4.33 14.50
N GLY A 333 12.91 -5.06 13.78
CA GLY A 333 12.78 -6.51 13.89
C GLY A 333 11.69 -6.99 14.85
N HIS A 334 10.92 -6.07 15.44
CA HIS A 334 9.88 -6.33 16.44
C HIS A 334 8.50 -6.27 15.78
N TYR A 335 8.01 -7.42 15.34
CA TYR A 335 6.74 -7.53 14.64
C TYR A 335 6.14 -8.93 14.78
N GLU A 336 4.84 -9.02 14.54
CA GLU A 336 4.15 -10.31 14.51
C GLU A 336 4.65 -11.15 13.33
N ARG A 337 5.03 -12.39 13.63
CA ARG A 337 5.53 -13.34 12.63
C ARG A 337 4.45 -14.35 12.29
N ALA A 338 4.38 -14.73 11.02
CA ALA A 338 3.52 -15.80 10.56
C ALA A 338 3.84 -17.08 11.34
N LYS A 339 2.81 -17.72 11.88
CA LYS A 339 2.97 -19.05 12.47
C LYS A 339 3.43 -19.96 11.34
N ARG A 340 4.67 -20.46 11.41
CA ARG A 340 5.10 -21.54 10.52
C ARG A 340 4.05 -22.64 10.55
N PRO A 341 3.54 -23.13 9.41
CA PRO A 341 2.80 -24.38 9.44
C PRO A 341 3.68 -25.41 10.15
N ALA A 342 3.13 -26.11 11.14
CA ALA A 342 3.84 -27.22 11.77
C ALA A 342 4.33 -28.13 10.64
N ALA A 343 5.63 -28.43 10.61
CA ALA A 343 6.18 -29.36 9.64
C ALA A 343 5.38 -30.67 9.75
N ALA A 344 4.73 -31.06 8.66
CA ALA A 344 4.01 -32.32 8.56
C ALA A 344 4.97 -33.51 8.52
#